data_AF-A0A9X2IQN4-F1
#
_entry.id   AF-A0A9X2IQN4-F1
#
_cell.length_a   1.000
_cell.length_b   1.000
_cell.length_c   1.000
_cell.angle_alpha   90.00
_cell.angle_beta   90.00
_cell.angle_gamma   90.00
#
_symmetry.space_group_name_H-M   'P 1'
#
loop_
_entity.id
_entity.type
_entity.pdbx_description
1 polymer ?
#
loop_
_entity_poly.entity_id
_entity_poly.type
_entity_poly.pdbx_seq_one_letter_code
_entity_poly.pdbx_strand_id
1 'polypeptide(L)' 'MITKEHTLKTTAIYSDDQKYRYSLAKMWNGEKPKATFIGINPSDATELIMDKTVMNLMNHLMFLTPLNYRKLTVLPVQN' A
#
# COMPACT_ATOMS: atom_id res chain seq x y z
N MET A 1 20.87 21.42 -11.95
CA MET A 1 19.66 21.02 -11.18
C MET A 1 19.15 19.72 -11.77
N ILE A 2 18.80 18.72 -10.94
CA ILE A 2 18.22 17.45 -11.41
C ILE A 2 16.83 17.33 -10.76
N THR A 3 15.80 17.15 -11.59
CA THR A 3 14.43 16.89 -11.15
C THR A 3 14.12 15.40 -11.33
N LYS A 4 13.49 14.78 -10.34
CA LYS A 4 12.99 13.39 -10.42
C LYS A 4 11.52 13.38 -10.03
N GLU A 5 10.71 12.78 -10.88
CA GLU A 5 9.27 12.65 -10.68
C GLU A 5 8.87 11.18 -10.72
N HIS A 6 7.87 10.82 -9.93
CA HIS A 6 7.34 9.46 -9.85
C HIS A 6 5.83 9.49 -9.67
N THR A 7 5.14 8.54 -10.32
CA THR A 7 3.71 8.32 -10.12
C THR A 7 3.50 7.15 -9.17
N LEU A 8 2.69 7.37 -8.13
CA LEU A 8 2.22 6.31 -7.24
C LEU A 8 0.78 5.95 -7.62
N LYS A 9 0.54 4.69 -8.00
CA LYS A 9 -0.83 4.20 -8.24
C LYS A 9 -1.41 3.64 -6.95
N THR A 10 -2.44 4.28 -6.44
CA THR A 10 -3.24 3.81 -5.30
C THR A 10 -4.56 3.20 -5.77
N THR A 11 -5.00 2.12 -5.11
CA THR A 11 -6.32 1.53 -5.36
C THR A 11 -6.88 1.03 -4.05
N ALA A 12 -8.06 1.50 -3.68
CA ALA A 12 -8.81 0.97 -2.56
C ALA A 12 -10.09 0.31 -3.08
N ILE A 13 -10.44 -0.83 -2.51
CA ILE A 13 -11.71 -1.52 -2.77
C ILE A 13 -12.52 -1.40 -1.49
N TYR A 14 -13.71 -0.83 -1.61
CA TYR A 14 -14.67 -0.67 -0.52
C TYR A 14 -15.90 -1.56 -0.75
N SER A 15 -16.66 -1.81 0.31
CA SER A 15 -18.04 -2.27 0.22
C SER A 15 -18.91 -1.26 -0.54
N ASP A 16 -20.05 -1.70 -1.06
CA ASP A 16 -20.97 -0.84 -1.82
C ASP A 16 -21.48 0.34 -0.98
N ASP A 17 -21.62 0.15 0.34
CA ASP A 17 -21.99 1.19 1.30
C ASP A 17 -20.80 2.04 1.80
N GLN A 18 -19.60 1.77 1.30
CA GLN A 18 -18.33 2.42 1.62
C GLN A 18 -17.90 2.34 3.09
N LYS A 19 -18.59 1.56 3.93
CA LYS A 19 -18.26 1.45 5.36
C LYS A 19 -17.03 0.59 5.62
N TYR A 20 -16.75 -0.38 4.75
CA TYR A 20 -15.67 -1.32 4.92
C TYR A 20 -14.71 -1.25 3.75
N ARG A 21 -13.41 -1.06 4.03
CA ARG A 21 -12.37 -1.16 3.02
C ARG A 21 -11.87 -2.60 2.96
N TYR A 22 -12.11 -3.30 1.86
CA TYR A 22 -11.64 -4.67 1.65
C TYR A 22 -10.15 -4.74 1.32
N SER A 23 -9.62 -3.75 0.60
CA SER A 23 -8.18 -3.71 0.33
C SER A 23 -7.68 -2.30 0.08
N LEU A 24 -6.40 -2.08 0.40
CA LEU A 24 -5.65 -0.90 0.00
C LEU A 24 -4.36 -1.33 -0.69
N ALA A 25 -4.17 -0.90 -1.93
CA ALA A 25 -3.00 -1.21 -2.74
C ALA A 25 -2.24 0.06 -3.13
N LYS A 26 -0.92 0.04 -2.97
CA LYS A 26 0.02 1.10 -3.42
C LYS A 26 1.08 0.48 -4.32
N MET A 27 1.21 0.96 -5.57
CA MET A 27 2.17 0.47 -6.56
C MET A 27 3.04 1.61 -7.08
N TRP A 28 4.35 1.45 -6.99
CA TRP A 28 5.35 2.45 -7.38
C TRP A 28 6.28 1.98 -8.51
N ASN A 29 6.20 0.70 -8.89
CA ASN A 29 6.91 0.15 -10.04
C ASN A 29 6.05 -0.99 -10.65
N GLY A 30 6.00 -1.10 -11.98
CA GLY A 30 5.19 -2.11 -12.68
C GLY A 30 5.87 -3.47 -12.85
N GLU A 31 7.19 -3.57 -12.70
CA GLU A 31 7.99 -4.71 -13.18
C GLU A 31 8.52 -5.63 -12.06
N LYS A 32 8.55 -5.16 -10.82
CA LYS A 32 9.14 -5.89 -9.67
C LYS A 32 8.15 -6.82 -8.92
N PRO A 33 8.55 -7.62 -7.92
CA PRO A 33 7.61 -8.50 -7.19
C PRO A 33 6.53 -7.74 -6.37
N LYS A 34 5.40 -8.37 -6.06
CA LYS A 34 4.33 -7.80 -5.20
C LYS A 34 4.42 -8.36 -3.78
N ALA A 35 4.03 -7.56 -2.78
CA ALA A 35 3.86 -8.01 -1.40
C ALA A 35 2.43 -7.73 -0.90
N THR A 36 1.95 -8.62 -0.03
CA THR A 36 0.63 -8.51 0.62
C THR A 36 0.80 -8.66 2.12
N PHE A 37 0.17 -7.76 2.87
CA PHE A 37 0.13 -7.77 4.32
C PHE A 37 -1.34 -7.90 4.75
N ILE A 38 -1.59 -8.79 5.70
CA ILE A 38 -2.90 -9.00 6.30
C ILE A 38 -2.80 -8.49 7.73
N GLY A 39 -3.59 -7.46 8.06
CA GLY A 39 -3.55 -6.78 9.35
C GLY A 39 -4.85 -6.95 10.11
N ILE A 40 -4.77 -7.22 11.42
CA ILE A 40 -5.94 -7.39 12.28
C ILE A 40 -6.72 -6.07 12.46
N ASN A 41 -6.01 -4.96 12.54
CA ASN A 41 -6.61 -3.63 12.51
C ASN A 41 -6.28 -2.95 11.18
N PRO A 42 -7.27 -2.69 10.30
CA PRO A 42 -7.03 -1.87 9.14
C PRO A 42 -6.53 -0.52 9.61
N SER A 43 -5.38 -0.13 9.10
CA SER A 43 -4.81 1.17 9.37
C SER A 43 -5.73 2.29 8.80
N ASP A 44 -5.69 3.50 9.36
CA ASP A 44 -6.54 4.63 8.92
C ASP A 44 -6.17 5.18 7.53
N ALA A 45 -5.10 4.66 6.91
CA ALA A 45 -4.67 5.01 5.56
C ALA A 45 -5.78 4.80 4.52
N THR A 46 -5.92 5.72 3.58
CA THR A 46 -6.86 5.64 2.46
C THR A 46 -6.11 5.58 1.12
N GLU A 47 -6.83 5.62 0.01
CA GLU A 47 -6.25 5.77 -1.31
C GLU A 47 -5.47 7.09 -1.48
N LEU A 48 -5.78 8.12 -0.68
CA LEU A 48 -5.11 9.42 -0.69
C LEU A 48 -4.18 9.64 0.52
N ILE A 49 -4.57 9.16 1.70
CA ILE A 49 -3.87 9.44 2.96
C ILE A 49 -3.00 8.24 3.35
N MET A 50 -1.78 8.49 3.80
CA MET A 50 -0.91 7.46 4.38
C MET A 50 -0.78 7.69 5.89
N ASP A 51 -0.94 6.62 6.66
CA ASP A 51 -0.59 6.60 8.07
C ASP A 51 0.82 6.02 8.29
N LYS A 52 1.25 5.97 9.55
CA LYS A 52 2.56 5.45 9.95
C LYS A 52 2.75 3.98 9.57
N THR A 53 1.72 3.15 9.66
CA THR A 53 1.78 1.72 9.37
C THR A 53 2.06 1.49 7.88
N VAL A 54 1.27 2.09 7.00
CA VAL A 54 1.44 1.93 5.54
C VAL A 54 2.74 2.57 5.07
N MET A 55 3.12 3.71 5.62
CA MET A 55 4.40 4.36 5.33
C MET A 55 5.59 3.47 5.70
N ASN A 56 5.60 2.90 6.90
CA ASN A 56 6.70 2.04 7.36
C ASN A 56 6.80 0.75 6.51
N LEU A 57 5.66 0.14 6.17
CA LEU A 57 5.64 -1.04 5.29
C LEU A 57 6.18 -0.72 3.88
N MET A 58 5.77 0.39 3.27
CA MET A 58 6.29 0.79 1.96
C MET A 58 7.79 1.03 2.00
N ASN A 59 8.29 1.77 3.00
CA ASN A 59 9.72 2.02 3.16
C ASN A 59 10.51 0.74 3.34
N HIS A 60 10.01 -0.19 4.15
CA HIS A 60 10.64 -1.50 4.34
C HIS A 60 10.73 -2.26 3.01
N LEU A 61 9.63 -2.35 2.27
CA LEU A 61 9.57 -3.05 0.99
C LEU A 61 10.45 -2.44 -0.10
N MET A 62 10.55 -1.11 -0.14
CA MET A 62 11.33 -0.36 -1.13
C MET A 62 12.83 -0.44 -0.88
N PHE A 63 13.26 -0.22 0.38
CA PHE A 63 14.66 0.06 0.69
C PHE A 63 15.35 -1.02 1.50
N LEU A 64 14.59 -1.80 2.30
CA LEU A 64 15.16 -2.71 3.29
C LEU A 64 15.09 -4.18 2.86
N THR A 65 14.38 -4.49 1.77
CA THR A 65 14.35 -5.84 1.20
C THR A 65 15.26 -5.95 -0.02
N PRO A 66 16.04 -7.04 -0.15
CA PRO A 66 16.88 -7.28 -1.34
C PRO A 66 16.05 -7.50 -2.62
N LEU A 67 14.75 -7.80 -2.46
CA LEU A 67 13.82 -8.06 -3.55
C LEU A 67 13.21 -6.80 -4.17
N ASN A 68 13.32 -5.64 -3.50
CA ASN A 68 12.86 -4.34 -3.98
C ASN A 68 11.43 -4.42 -4.55
N TYR A 69 10.46 -4.69 -3.68
CA TYR A 69 9.08 -4.94 -4.10
C TYR A 69 8.48 -3.72 -4.82
N ARG A 70 7.44 -3.96 -5.62
CA ARG A 70 6.77 -3.01 -6.52
C ARG A 70 5.46 -2.47 -5.98
N LYS A 71 4.83 -3.26 -5.09
CA LYS A 71 3.45 -3.07 -4.63
C LYS A 71 3.30 -3.57 -3.20
N LEU A 72 2.61 -2.79 -2.38
CA LEU A 72 2.03 -3.19 -1.10
C LEU A 72 0.52 -3.35 -1.28
N THR A 73 -0.05 -4.45 -0.80
CA THR A 73 -1.50 -4.60 -0.59
C THR A 73 -1.77 -4.87 0.88
N VAL A 74 -2.64 -4.08 1.51
CA VAL A 74 -3.08 -4.26 2.89
C VAL A 74 -4.52 -4.75 2.89
N LEU A 75 -4.77 -5.86 3.56
CA LEU A 75 -6.10 -6.45 3.76
C LEU A 75 -6.45 -6.39 5.25
N PRO A 76 -7.65 -5.94 5.63
CA PRO A 76 -8.15 -6.15 6.99
C PRO A 76 -8.45 -7.62 7.23
N VAL A 77 -8.27 -8.08 8.47
CA VAL A 77 -8.99 -9.24 8.99
C VAL A 77 -10.41 -8.78 9.30
N GLN A 78 -11.40 -9.36 8.62
CA GLN A 78 -12.80 -9.13 8.96
C GLN A 78 -13.17 -10.08 10.11
N ASN A 79 -13.66 -9.52 11.22
CA ASN A 79 -14.33 -10.27 12.28
C ASN A 79 -15.81 -10.46 11.92
#